data_AF-A0A2Z4SZH4-F1
#
_entry.id   AF-A0A2Z4SZH4-F1
#
_cell.length_a   1.000
_cell.length_b   1.000
_cell.length_c   1.000
_cell.angle_alpha   90.00
_cell.angle_beta   90.00
_cell.angle_gamma   90.00
#
_symmetry.space_group_name_H-M   'P 1'
#
loop_
_entity.id
_entity.type
_entity.pdbx_description
1 polymer ?
#
loop_
_entity_poly.entity_id
_entity_poly.type
_entity_poly.pdbx_seq_one_letter_code
_entity_poly.pdbx_strand_id
1 'polypeptide(L)'
;GRDCAALASNGELGPDDIDIYRTEYIDPIAEIFADPAYRSLRIVAIIEIDSLPNLVTNVSGAGATPLCQQMQQNGNYVNGIRYALSKFHAIPN
;
A
#
# COMPACT_ATOMS: atom_id res chain seq x y z
N GLY A 1 -0.21 8.26 -0.70
CA GLY A 1 -0.90 9.05 0.35
C GLY A 1 -1.09 8.23 1.59
N ARG A 2 0.00 7.74 2.18
CA ARG A 2 -0.01 6.85 3.37
C ARG A 2 -0.54 7.59 4.60
N ASP A 3 -1.10 6.85 5.57
CA ASP A 3 -1.55 7.38 6.87
C ASP A 3 -2.60 8.50 6.70
N CYS A 4 -3.64 8.29 5.87
CA CYS A 4 -4.52 9.38 5.42
C CYS A 4 -5.26 10.12 6.56
N ALA A 5 -5.40 9.48 7.73
CA ALA A 5 -6.05 10.06 8.90
C ALA A 5 -5.08 10.80 9.83
N ALA A 6 -3.76 10.68 9.61
CA ALA A 6 -2.75 11.33 10.41
C ALA A 6 -2.70 12.84 10.14
N LEU A 7 -2.33 13.62 11.16
CA LEU A 7 -2.07 15.06 11.01
C LEU A 7 -0.86 15.34 10.11
N ALA A 8 0.12 14.44 10.15
CA ALA A 8 1.28 14.45 9.29
C ALA A 8 1.68 13.01 8.98
N SER A 9 1.89 12.74 7.71
CA SER A 9 2.43 11.47 7.23
C SER A 9 3.86 11.69 6.76
N ASN A 10 4.76 10.78 7.12
CA ASN A 10 6.11 10.71 6.56
C ASN A 10 6.16 9.79 5.33
N GLY A 11 5.01 9.51 4.70
CA GLY A 11 4.95 8.77 3.45
C GLY A 11 5.49 9.62 2.30
N GLU A 12 6.43 9.08 1.53
CA GLU A 12 7.06 9.80 0.42
C GLU A 12 6.15 9.94 -0.82
N LEU A 13 5.20 9.00 -0.99
CA LEU A 13 4.29 8.98 -2.14
C LEU A 13 2.97 9.71 -1.81
N GLY A 14 2.63 10.67 -2.67
CA GLY A 14 1.39 11.44 -2.64
C GLY A 14 0.15 10.60 -2.98
N PRO A 15 -1.07 11.19 -2.90
CA PRO A 15 -2.32 10.46 -3.12
C PRO A 15 -2.51 9.93 -4.55
N ASP A 16 -1.84 10.54 -5.52
CA ASP A 16 -1.98 10.25 -6.95
C ASP A 16 -0.79 9.44 -7.53
N ASP A 17 0.23 9.17 -6.72
CA ASP A 17 1.48 8.48 -7.12
C ASP A 17 1.35 6.94 -7.15
N ILE A 18 0.18 6.44 -7.54
CA ILE A 18 -0.09 4.99 -7.54
C ILE A 18 0.79 4.22 -8.52
N ASP A 19 1.16 4.83 -9.63
CA ASP A 19 2.03 4.19 -10.62
C ASP A 19 3.46 4.07 -10.08
N ILE A 20 4.00 5.10 -9.42
CA ILE A 20 5.30 5.05 -8.74
C ILE A 20 5.30 3.97 -7.65
N TYR A 21 4.24 3.89 -6.83
CA TYR A 21 4.09 2.81 -5.84
C TYR A 21 4.18 1.41 -6.49
N ARG A 22 3.60 1.22 -7.67
CA ARG A 22 3.64 -0.07 -8.38
C ARG A 22 5.02 -0.36 -8.94
N THR A 23 5.57 0.56 -9.73
CA THR A 23 6.73 0.31 -10.58
C THR A 23 8.07 0.57 -9.90
N GLU A 24 8.10 1.46 -8.90
CA GLU A 24 9.35 1.88 -8.24
C GLU A 24 9.45 1.39 -6.79
N TYR A 25 8.34 0.90 -6.21
CA TYR A 25 8.33 0.35 -4.86
C TYR A 25 8.00 -1.15 -4.85
N ILE A 26 6.79 -1.55 -5.28
CA ILE A 26 6.38 -2.97 -5.23
C ILE A 26 7.18 -3.84 -6.19
N ASP A 27 7.38 -3.41 -7.43
CA ASP A 27 8.06 -4.22 -8.44
C ASP A 27 9.52 -4.56 -8.07
N PRO A 28 10.36 -3.60 -7.63
CA PRO A 28 11.71 -3.93 -7.17
C PRO A 28 11.74 -4.84 -5.94
N ILE A 29 10.79 -4.70 -5.01
CA ILE A 29 10.68 -5.61 -3.85
C ILE A 29 10.33 -7.03 -4.33
N ALA A 30 9.39 -7.17 -5.26
CA ALA A 30 9.00 -8.46 -5.81
C ALA A 30 10.15 -9.12 -6.58
N GLU A 31 10.95 -8.35 -7.30
CA GLU A 31 12.17 -8.84 -7.97
C GLU A 31 13.17 -9.42 -6.96
N ILE A 32 13.44 -8.69 -5.87
CA ILE A 32 14.33 -9.18 -4.80
C ILE A 32 13.75 -10.44 -4.16
N PHE A 33 12.46 -10.47 -3.83
CA PHE A 33 11.83 -11.63 -3.20
C PHE A 33 11.87 -12.87 -4.10
N ALA A 34 11.83 -12.69 -5.43
CA ALA A 34 11.86 -13.78 -6.40
C ALA A 34 13.27 -14.29 -6.72
N ASP A 35 14.34 -13.66 -6.20
CA ASP A 35 15.71 -14.11 -6.44
C ASP A 35 15.88 -15.57 -5.93
N PRO A 36 16.33 -16.50 -6.79
CA PRO A 36 16.57 -17.89 -6.42
C PRO A 36 17.50 -18.09 -5.20
N ALA A 37 18.35 -17.11 -4.89
CA ALA A 37 19.18 -17.11 -3.70
C ALA A 37 18.36 -17.17 -2.39
N TYR A 38 17.13 -16.64 -2.39
CA TYR A 38 16.27 -16.57 -1.20
C TYR A 38 15.20 -17.66 -1.13
N ARG A 39 15.14 -18.58 -2.10
CA ARG A 39 14.07 -19.59 -2.23
C ARG A 39 13.83 -20.49 -1.01
N SER A 40 14.81 -20.62 -0.12
CA SER A 40 14.71 -21.44 1.10
C SER A 40 14.27 -20.65 2.34
N LEU A 41 14.22 -19.31 2.24
CA LEU A 41 13.68 -18.44 3.28
C LEU A 41 12.16 -18.40 3.17
N ARG A 42 11.48 -18.12 4.28
CA ARG A 42 10.06 -17.77 4.28
C ARG A 42 9.94 -16.27 4.45
N ILE A 43 9.31 -15.60 3.50
CA ILE A 43 9.17 -14.15 3.53
C ILE A 43 7.76 -13.82 4.03
N VAL A 44 7.68 -13.14 5.19
CA VAL A 44 6.40 -12.70 5.76
C VAL A 44 6.21 -11.22 5.42
N ALA A 45 5.38 -10.94 4.41
CA ALA A 45 5.03 -9.58 4.02
C ALA A 45 3.86 -9.05 4.85
N ILE A 46 4.10 -8.04 5.68
CA ILE A 46 3.04 -7.27 6.35
C ILE A 46 2.61 -6.15 5.41
N ILE A 47 1.35 -6.19 4.97
CA ILE A 47 0.87 -5.33 3.87
C ILE A 47 0.18 -4.09 4.43
N GLU A 48 0.77 -2.92 4.16
CA GLU A 48 0.16 -1.59 4.28
C GLU A 48 -0.60 -1.37 5.59
N ILE A 49 0.13 -1.21 6.70
CA ILE A 49 -0.47 -0.77 7.95
C ILE A 49 -1.12 0.61 7.80
N ASP A 50 -2.11 0.90 8.66
CA ASP A 50 -2.82 2.19 8.72
C ASP A 50 -3.38 2.67 7.36
N SER A 51 -3.92 1.73 6.57
CA SER A 51 -4.47 1.98 5.24
C SER A 51 -5.99 1.76 5.18
N LEU A 52 -6.45 0.55 4.84
CA LEU A 52 -7.86 0.23 4.57
C LEU A 52 -8.82 0.56 5.72
N PRO A 53 -8.49 0.36 7.01
CA PRO A 53 -9.38 0.76 8.10
C PRO A 53 -9.76 2.24 8.03
N ASN A 54 -8.84 3.12 7.61
CA ASN A 54 -9.11 4.54 7.49
C ASN A 54 -10.18 4.87 6.45
N LEU A 55 -10.34 4.04 5.41
CA LEU A 55 -11.41 4.22 4.42
C LEU A 55 -12.79 3.93 4.98
N VAL A 56 -12.88 3.24 6.12
CA VAL A 56 -14.15 2.97 6.82
C VAL A 56 -14.40 4.01 7.89
N THR A 57 -13.37 4.36 8.67
CA THR A 57 -13.54 5.16 9.88
C THR A 57 -13.33 6.66 9.69
N ASN A 58 -12.59 7.09 8.66
CA ASN A 58 -12.06 8.46 8.55
C ASN A 58 -12.42 9.18 7.23
N VAL A 59 -13.46 8.72 6.53
CA VAL A 59 -13.99 9.37 5.31
C VAL A 59 -15.20 10.27 5.58
N SER A 60 -15.83 10.12 6.75
CA SER A 60 -17.02 10.88 7.16
C SER A 60 -17.06 11.03 8.69
N GLY A 61 -17.93 11.91 9.19
CA GLY A 61 -18.04 12.19 10.62
C GLY A 61 -16.96 13.15 11.14
N ALA A 62 -16.84 13.23 12.47
CA ALA A 62 -15.99 14.23 13.13
C ALA A 62 -14.48 14.00 12.91
N GLY A 63 -14.06 12.76 12.62
CA GLY A 63 -12.67 12.40 12.34
C GLY A 63 -12.32 12.38 10.85
N ALA A 64 -13.22 12.83 9.97
CA ALA A 64 -12.99 12.76 8.54
C ALA A 64 -11.80 13.62 8.10
N THR A 65 -10.96 13.09 7.22
CA THR A 65 -9.90 13.87 6.56
C THR A 65 -10.13 13.97 5.06
N PRO A 66 -9.81 15.11 4.43
CA PRO A 66 -9.88 15.24 2.97
C PRO A 66 -9.01 14.21 2.25
N LEU A 67 -7.87 13.85 2.83
CA LEU A 67 -6.98 12.86 2.24
C LEU A 67 -7.60 11.45 2.25
N CYS A 68 -8.24 11.02 3.34
CA CYS A 68 -8.93 9.72 3.34
C CYS A 68 -10.11 9.70 2.35
N GLN A 69 -10.82 10.82 2.20
CA GLN A 69 -11.87 10.95 1.17
C GLN A 69 -11.29 10.81 -0.24
N GLN A 70 -10.17 11.48 -0.55
CA GLN A 70 -9.50 11.34 -1.84
C GLN A 70 -9.02 9.91 -2.07
N MET A 71 -8.38 9.27 -1.09
CA MET A 71 -7.90 7.89 -1.19
C MET A 71 -9.05 6.88 -1.36
N GLN A 72 -10.22 7.16 -0.80
CA GLN A 72 -11.42 6.37 -1.05
C GLN A 72 -11.94 6.58 -2.48
N GLN A 73 -12.02 7.84 -2.94
CA GLN A 73 -12.56 8.20 -4.25
C GLN A 73 -11.70 7.68 -5.41
N ASN A 74 -10.37 7.81 -5.33
CA ASN A 74 -9.46 7.29 -6.34
C ASN A 74 -9.24 5.77 -6.23
N GLY A 75 -9.60 5.17 -5.10
CA GLY A 75 -9.46 3.74 -4.83
C GLY A 75 -8.01 3.26 -4.68
N ASN A 76 -7.05 4.17 -4.52
CA ASN A 76 -5.62 3.84 -4.63
C ASN A 76 -5.12 2.97 -3.48
N TYR A 77 -5.68 3.05 -2.26
CA TYR A 77 -5.36 2.07 -1.21
C TYR A 77 -5.79 0.66 -1.60
N VAL A 78 -7.03 0.48 -2.07
CA VAL A 78 -7.54 -0.84 -2.47
C VAL A 78 -6.78 -1.38 -3.67
N ASN A 79 -6.51 -0.53 -4.66
CA ASN A 79 -5.80 -0.92 -5.88
C ASN A 79 -4.32 -1.22 -5.62
N GLY A 80 -3.65 -0.43 -4.77
CA GLY A 80 -2.26 -0.63 -4.38
C GLY A 80 -2.07 -1.93 -3.58
N ILE A 81 -2.95 -2.20 -2.62
CA ILE A 81 -2.91 -3.44 -1.84
C ILE A 81 -3.18 -4.65 -2.72
N ARG A 82 -4.17 -4.58 -3.62
CA ARG A 82 -4.41 -5.66 -4.59
C ARG A 82 -3.17 -5.93 -5.45
N TYR A 83 -2.49 -4.88 -5.91
CA TYR A 83 -1.28 -5.01 -6.70
C TYR A 83 -0.15 -5.69 -5.91
N ALA A 84 0.13 -5.21 -4.70
CA ALA A 84 1.14 -5.81 -3.81
C ALA A 84 0.85 -7.29 -3.53
N LEU A 85 -0.40 -7.63 -3.17
CA LEU A 85 -0.82 -9.00 -2.98
C LEU A 85 -0.63 -9.85 -4.23
N SER A 86 -1.00 -9.35 -5.42
CA SER A 86 -0.84 -10.10 -6.67
C SER A 86 0.61 -10.37 -7.03
N LYS A 87 1.53 -9.43 -6.73
CA LYS A 87 2.95 -9.57 -7.01
C LYS A 87 3.63 -10.52 -6.02
N PHE A 88 3.38 -10.34 -4.74
CA PHE A 88 4.04 -11.13 -3.70
C PHE A 88 3.47 -12.56 -3.59
N HIS A 89 2.16 -12.76 -3.79
CA HIS A 89 1.56 -14.10 -3.75
C HIS A 89 2.08 -15.04 -4.86
N ALA A 90 2.52 -14.50 -5.99
CA ALA A 90 3.09 -15.30 -7.08
C ALA A 90 4.45 -15.94 -6.72
N ILE A 91 5.08 -15.52 -5.61
CA ILE A 91 6.37 -16.00 -5.13
C ILE A 91 6.11 -17.14 -4.12
N PRO A 92 6.74 -18.32 -4.29
CA PRO A 92 6.26 -19.55 -3.66
C PRO A 92 6.63 -19.75 -2.16
N ASN A 93 7.45 -18.89 -1.55
CA ASN A 93 8.13 -19.16 -0.28
C ASN A 93 7.91 -18.12 0.83
#